data_AF-A0A2T0QK50-F1
#
_entry.id   AF-A0A2T0QK50-F1
#
_cell.length_a   1.000
_cell.length_b   1.000
_cell.length_c   1.000
_cell.angle_alpha   90.00
_cell.angle_beta   90.00
_cell.angle_gamma   90.00
#
_symmetry.space_group_name_H-M   'P 1'
#
loop_
_entity.id
_entity.type
_entity.pdbx_description
1 polymer ?
#
loop_
_entity_poly.entity_id
_entity_poly.type
_entity_poly.pdbx_seq_one_letter_code
_entity_poly.pdbx_strand_id
1 'polypeptide(L)'
;MLQWNREASQYRSIGYGSGNTILKSARAIGDALARSGAPYAEYFGDLDPTGVYIAAMLDRGLREQGSPALQIAVPFYRWLMANGRRRLLGGDKRMSAGSTVEWLPPDLRKEAMLLFEAGQWIPQESLSLHVLQNELFV
;
A
#
# COMPACT_ATOMS: atom_id res chain seq x y z
N MET A 1 18.63 -1.58 6.50
CA MET A 1 17.45 -1.42 7.36
C MET A 1 17.47 0.00 7.90
N LEU A 2 16.42 0.78 7.64
CA LEU A 2 16.28 2.18 8.08
C LEU A 2 16.49 2.27 9.60
N GLN A 3 17.15 3.33 10.08
CA GLN A 3 17.57 3.49 11.48
C GLN A 3 16.41 3.29 12.46
N TRP A 4 15.27 3.91 12.18
CA TRP A 4 14.05 3.79 12.99
C TRP A 4 13.61 2.33 13.21
N ASN A 5 13.62 1.48 12.19
CA ASN A 5 13.15 0.10 12.33
C ASN A 5 14.13 -0.80 13.10
N ARG A 6 15.40 -0.39 13.25
CA ARG A 6 16.34 -1.07 14.15
C ARG A 6 15.99 -0.84 15.61
N GLU A 7 15.40 0.32 15.92
CA GLU A 7 14.98 0.70 17.27
C GLU A 7 13.55 0.19 17.55
N ALA A 8 12.61 0.48 16.65
CA ALA A 8 11.20 0.11 16.81
C ALA A 8 10.94 -1.40 16.64
N SER A 9 11.81 -2.12 15.91
CA SER A 9 11.68 -3.56 15.61
C SER A 9 10.31 -3.96 15.04
N GLN A 10 9.62 -3.02 14.37
CA GLN A 10 8.25 -3.22 13.87
C GLN A 10 8.21 -4.15 12.66
N TYR A 11 9.19 -4.06 11.76
CA TYR A 11 9.27 -4.86 10.53
C TYR A 11 10.47 -5.80 10.53
N ARG A 12 10.26 -7.09 10.28
CA ARG A 12 11.36 -8.06 10.13
C ARG A 12 12.07 -7.96 8.77
N SER A 13 11.36 -7.48 7.75
CA SER A 13 11.86 -7.38 6.38
C SER A 13 11.09 -6.31 5.63
N ILE A 14 11.74 -5.69 4.65
CA ILE A 14 11.14 -4.70 3.76
C ILE A 14 11.45 -5.13 2.33
N GLY A 15 10.41 -5.24 1.49
CA GLY A 15 10.51 -5.52 0.07
C GLY A 15 10.11 -4.30 -0.74
N TYR A 16 10.83 -4.02 -1.82
CA TYR A 16 10.45 -3.00 -2.79
C TYR A 16 9.96 -3.68 -4.06
N GLY A 17 8.83 -3.24 -4.58
CA GLY A 17 8.29 -3.69 -5.85
C GLY A 17 7.95 -2.51 -6.75
N SER A 18 7.95 -2.76 -8.07
CA SER A 18 7.71 -1.73 -9.07
C SER A 18 6.48 -2.07 -9.91
N GLY A 19 5.38 -1.36 -9.69
CA GLY A 19 4.13 -1.50 -10.44
C GLY A 19 3.66 -2.96 -10.56
N ASN A 20 3.12 -3.31 -11.73
CA ASN A 20 2.59 -4.67 -12.00
C ASN A 20 3.65 -5.78 -11.90
N THR A 21 4.95 -5.47 -11.92
CA THR A 21 6.01 -6.48 -11.79
C THR A 21 5.95 -7.18 -10.44
N ILE A 22 5.49 -6.50 -9.38
CA ILE A 22 5.37 -7.09 -8.04
C ILE A 22 4.36 -8.25 -7.99
N LEU A 23 3.41 -8.32 -8.94
CA LEU A 23 2.43 -9.41 -9.01
C LEU A 23 3.09 -10.77 -9.25
N LYS A 24 4.29 -10.79 -9.84
CA LYS A 24 5.08 -12.03 -10.03
C LYS A 24 5.82 -12.47 -8.76
N SER A 25 5.83 -11.64 -7.73
CA SER A 25 6.62 -11.84 -6.52
C SER A 25 5.86 -12.52 -5.37
N ALA A 26 4.60 -12.94 -5.57
CA ALA A 26 3.81 -13.61 -4.54
C ALA A 26 4.57 -14.77 -3.86
N ARG A 27 5.20 -15.64 -4.65
CA ARG A 27 6.02 -16.75 -4.13
C ARG A 27 7.20 -16.26 -3.29
N ALA A 28 7.92 -15.24 -3.76
CA ALA A 28 9.05 -14.69 -3.04
C ALA A 28 8.63 -14.05 -1.69
N ILE A 29 7.44 -13.45 -1.63
CA ILE A 29 6.85 -12.92 -0.40
C ILE A 29 6.46 -14.06 0.54
N GLY A 30 5.80 -15.11 0.04
CA GLY A 30 5.47 -16.31 0.82
C GLY A 30 6.72 -16.96 1.44
N ASP A 31 7.77 -17.13 0.64
CA ASP A 31 9.06 -17.66 1.13
C ASP A 31 9.70 -16.74 2.19
N ALA A 32 9.55 -15.42 2.07
CA ALA A 32 10.05 -14.46 3.07
C ALA A 32 9.25 -14.51 4.38
N LEU A 33 7.93 -14.69 4.32
CA LEU A 33 7.07 -14.88 5.50
C LEU A 33 7.45 -16.18 6.23
N ALA A 34 7.61 -17.29 5.49
CA ALA A 34 8.02 -18.57 6.05
C ALA A 34 9.39 -18.50 6.73
N ARG A 35 10.40 -17.89 6.08
CA ARG A 35 11.74 -17.73 6.66
C ARG A 35 11.76 -16.81 7.87
N SER A 36 10.98 -15.73 7.85
CA SER A 36 10.96 -14.75 8.94
C SER A 36 10.07 -15.19 10.10
N GLY A 37 9.18 -16.16 9.93
CA GLY A 37 8.14 -16.51 10.89
C GLY A 37 7.14 -15.37 11.15
N ALA A 38 7.03 -14.42 10.23
CA ALA A 38 6.07 -13.33 10.35
C ALA A 38 4.66 -13.83 10.00
N PRO A 39 3.63 -13.43 10.76
CA PRO A 39 2.26 -13.91 10.56
C PRO A 39 1.57 -13.32 9.33
N TYR A 40 2.07 -12.22 8.78
CA TYR A 40 1.54 -11.54 7.59
C TYR A 40 2.57 -10.57 7.01
N ALA A 41 2.31 -10.11 5.78
CA ALA A 41 3.01 -8.98 5.18
C ALA A 41 2.07 -7.76 5.13
N GLU A 42 2.62 -6.57 5.25
CA GLU A 42 1.87 -5.33 5.01
C GLU A 42 2.25 -4.73 3.66
N TYR A 43 1.26 -4.21 2.94
CA TYR A 43 1.43 -3.51 1.67
C TYR A 43 1.20 -2.01 1.85
N PHE A 44 2.08 -1.22 1.26
CA PHE A 44 1.98 0.23 1.11
C PHE A 44 2.44 0.62 -0.29
N GLY A 45 1.69 1.50 -0.93
CA GLY A 45 1.94 1.96 -2.29
C GLY A 45 1.05 3.14 -2.63
N ASP A 46 1.06 3.54 -3.91
CA ASP A 46 0.26 4.67 -4.38
C ASP A 46 -1.23 4.46 -4.11
N LEU A 47 -1.89 5.54 -3.69
CA LEU A 47 -3.34 5.58 -3.57
C LEU A 47 -3.93 6.06 -4.90
N ASP A 48 -3.95 5.14 -5.87
CA ASP A 48 -4.63 5.24 -7.15
C ASP A 48 -5.33 3.91 -7.51
N PRO A 49 -6.24 3.86 -8.50
CA PRO A 49 -6.94 2.63 -8.85
C PRO A 49 -6.01 1.45 -9.19
N THR A 50 -4.86 1.72 -9.81
CA THR A 50 -3.88 0.70 -10.19
C THR A 50 -3.12 0.18 -8.97
N GLY A 51 -2.73 1.04 -8.04
CA GLY A 51 -2.06 0.68 -6.79
C GLY A 51 -2.93 -0.23 -5.92
N VAL A 52 -4.22 0.13 -5.78
CA VAL A 52 -5.19 -0.71 -5.05
C VAL A 52 -5.40 -2.05 -5.76
N TYR A 53 -5.41 -2.06 -7.10
CA TYR A 53 -5.52 -3.29 -7.90
C TYR A 53 -4.33 -4.22 -7.70
N ILE A 54 -3.12 -3.66 -7.72
CA ILE A 54 -1.91 -4.43 -7.48
C ILE A 54 -1.96 -5.09 -6.10
N ALA A 55 -2.36 -4.35 -5.06
CA ALA A 55 -2.47 -4.88 -3.71
C ALA A 55 -3.47 -6.05 -3.62
N ALA A 56 -4.67 -5.87 -4.16
CA ALA A 56 -5.73 -6.88 -4.16
C ALA A 56 -5.32 -8.16 -4.91
N MET A 57 -4.68 -8.01 -6.08
CA MET A 57 -4.19 -9.14 -6.86
C MET A 57 -3.02 -9.87 -6.20
N LEU A 58 -2.14 -9.14 -5.52
CA LEU A 58 -1.03 -9.73 -4.78
C LEU A 58 -1.52 -10.53 -3.57
N ASP A 59 -2.49 -10.00 -2.81
CA ASP A 59 -3.13 -10.73 -1.70
C ASP A 59 -3.81 -12.01 -2.20
N ARG A 60 -4.56 -11.92 -3.31
CA ARG A 60 -5.17 -13.09 -3.94
C ARG A 60 -4.12 -14.14 -4.30
N GLY A 61 -3.03 -13.75 -4.96
CA GLY A 61 -1.96 -14.68 -5.33
C GLY A 61 -1.28 -15.35 -4.14
N LEU A 62 -1.13 -14.65 -3.01
CA LEU A 62 -0.60 -15.22 -1.76
C LEU A 62 -1.57 -16.25 -1.16
N ARG A 63 -2.87 -15.93 -1.12
CA ARG A 63 -3.90 -16.85 -0.62
C ARG A 63 -4.04 -18.11 -1.47
N GLU A 64 -3.95 -17.98 -2.79
CA GLU A 64 -3.95 -19.13 -3.72
C GLU A 64 -2.77 -20.08 -3.48
N GLN A 65 -1.67 -19.59 -2.90
CA GLN A 65 -0.49 -20.38 -2.52
C GLN A 65 -0.54 -20.91 -1.08
N GLY A 66 -1.65 -20.70 -0.35
CA GLY A 66 -1.76 -21.06 1.06
C GLY A 66 -0.84 -20.24 1.98
N SER A 67 -0.30 -19.12 1.49
CA SER A 67 0.55 -18.21 2.28
C SER A 67 -0.32 -17.26 3.13
N PRO A 68 0.23 -16.69 4.21
CA PRO A 68 -0.50 -15.72 5.02
C PRO A 68 -0.96 -14.51 4.21
N ALA A 69 -2.09 -13.92 4.61
CA ALA A 69 -2.72 -12.83 3.89
C ALA A 69 -1.83 -11.57 3.85
N LEU A 70 -1.97 -10.82 2.76
CA LEU A 70 -1.40 -9.48 2.65
C LEU A 70 -2.35 -8.50 3.31
N GLN A 71 -1.86 -7.80 4.32
CA GLN A 71 -2.61 -6.76 5.01
C GLN A 71 -2.30 -5.39 4.42
N ILE A 72 -3.24 -4.47 4.57
CA ILE A 72 -3.01 -3.07 4.30
C ILE A 72 -2.20 -2.44 5.46
N ALA A 73 -1.20 -1.64 5.13
CA ALA A 73 -0.53 -0.80 6.13
C ALA A 73 -1.43 0.40 6.50
N VAL A 74 -2.50 0.15 7.25
CA VAL A 74 -3.54 1.16 7.58
C VAL A 74 -2.95 2.47 8.11
N PRO A 75 -1.98 2.47 9.05
CA PRO A 75 -1.41 3.72 9.56
C PRO A 75 -0.78 4.57 8.46
N PHE A 76 -0.07 3.95 7.51
CA PHE A 76 0.58 4.67 6.41
C PHE A 76 -0.41 5.19 5.39
N TYR A 77 -1.48 4.44 5.09
CA TYR A 77 -2.54 4.95 4.21
C TYR A 77 -3.35 6.08 4.83
N ARG A 78 -3.63 6.03 6.14
CA ARG A 78 -4.26 7.15 6.85
C ARG A 78 -3.38 8.39 6.83
N TRP A 79 -2.08 8.22 7.06
CA TRP A 79 -1.12 9.30 7.01
C TRP A 79 -0.94 9.87 5.58
N LEU A 80 -0.94 9.00 4.56
CA LEU A 80 -0.96 9.38 3.15
C LEU A 80 -2.21 10.20 2.79
N MET A 81 -3.37 9.81 3.30
CA MET A 81 -4.62 10.52 3.04
C MET A 81 -4.65 11.92 3.68
N ALA A 82 -4.10 12.03 4.90
CA ALA A 82 -4.05 13.27 5.66
C ALA A 82 -3.02 14.26 5.08
N ASN A 83 -1.82 13.77 4.76
CA ASN A 83 -0.65 14.62 4.49
C ASN A 83 -0.08 14.51 3.07
N GLY A 84 -0.55 13.54 2.29
CA GLY A 84 -0.09 13.33 0.94
C GLY A 84 -0.56 14.41 -0.03
N ARG A 85 0.26 14.67 -1.05
CA ARG A 85 -0.05 15.65 -2.10
C ARG A 85 -0.94 15.02 -3.16
N ARG A 86 -2.20 15.46 -3.21
CA ARG A 86 -3.16 15.07 -4.25
C ARG A 86 -2.72 15.55 -5.63
N ARG A 87 -2.85 14.68 -6.62
CA ARG A 87 -2.59 14.96 -8.04
C ARG A 87 -3.82 14.60 -8.86
N LEU A 88 -4.01 15.26 -10.00
CA LEU A 88 -5.06 14.89 -10.94
C LEU A 88 -4.70 13.58 -11.66
N LEU A 89 -5.66 12.69 -11.78
CA LEU A 89 -5.63 11.55 -12.69
C LEU A 89 -5.68 12.10 -14.12
N GLY A 90 -4.68 11.78 -14.95
CA GLY A 90 -4.74 12.07 -16.39
C GLY A 90 -5.93 11.37 -17.04
N GLY A 91 -6.41 11.90 -18.17
CA GLY A 91 -7.67 11.50 -18.82
C GLY A 91 -7.85 9.99 -19.04
N ASP A 92 -6.76 9.23 -19.21
CA ASP A 92 -6.79 7.77 -19.44
C ASP A 92 -6.86 6.92 -18.16
N LYS A 93 -6.64 7.49 -16.97
CA LYS A 93 -6.64 6.74 -15.69
C LYS A 93 -8.00 6.68 -14.99
N ARG A 94 -9.10 7.09 -15.64
CA ARG A 94 -10.47 6.84 -15.16
C ARG A 94 -10.82 5.36 -15.33
N MET A 95 -10.05 4.46 -14.73
CA MET A 95 -10.49 3.08 -14.53
C MET A 95 -11.64 3.09 -13.53
N SER A 96 -12.70 2.35 -13.83
CA SER A 96 -13.78 2.06 -12.90
C SER A 96 -13.20 1.44 -11.62
N ALA A 97 -13.13 2.24 -10.55
CA ALA A 97 -12.62 1.84 -9.24
C ALA A 97 -13.49 0.78 -8.53
N GLY A 98 -14.62 0.41 -9.13
CA GLY A 98 -15.77 -0.19 -8.45
C GLY A 98 -15.52 -1.55 -7.79
N SER A 99 -14.62 -2.39 -8.32
CA SER A 99 -14.41 -3.74 -7.77
C SER A 99 -13.15 -3.90 -6.92
N THR A 100 -12.30 -2.88 -6.82
CA THR A 100 -10.94 -3.06 -6.29
C THR A 100 -10.74 -2.39 -4.93
N VAL A 101 -11.51 -1.33 -4.64
CA VAL A 101 -11.48 -0.64 -3.33
C VAL A 101 -12.00 -1.49 -2.17
N GLU A 102 -12.59 -2.66 -2.45
CA GLU A 102 -13.04 -3.60 -1.42
C GLU A 102 -11.88 -4.14 -0.57
N TRP A 103 -10.66 -4.16 -1.10
CA TRP A 103 -9.47 -4.54 -0.36
C TRP A 103 -9.11 -3.51 0.72
N LEU A 104 -9.56 -2.26 0.59
CA LEU A 104 -9.39 -1.24 1.62
C LEU A 104 -10.40 -1.44 2.77
N PRO A 105 -10.01 -1.13 4.02
CA PRO A 105 -10.92 -1.12 5.15
C PRO A 105 -11.99 -0.03 4.97
N PRO A 106 -13.15 -0.14 5.64
CA PRO A 106 -14.32 0.69 5.33
C PRO A 106 -14.09 2.20 5.38
N ASP A 107 -13.27 2.68 6.31
CA ASP A 107 -12.88 4.09 6.43
C ASP A 107 -12.09 4.55 5.21
N LEU A 108 -10.97 3.87 4.91
CA LEU A 108 -10.11 4.20 3.77
C LEU A 108 -10.80 3.98 2.43
N ARG A 109 -11.70 3.01 2.34
CA ARG A 109 -12.49 2.72 1.14
C ARG A 109 -13.33 3.93 0.75
N LYS A 110 -14.07 4.50 1.70
CA LYS A 110 -14.94 5.65 1.44
C LYS A 110 -14.12 6.85 0.96
N GLU A 111 -13.00 7.13 1.63
CA GLU A 111 -12.13 8.26 1.28
C GLU A 111 -11.43 8.05 -0.08
N ALA A 112 -10.96 6.84 -0.37
CA ALA A 112 -10.38 6.50 -1.66
C ALA A 112 -11.40 6.60 -2.81
N MET A 113 -12.64 6.17 -2.59
CA MET A 113 -13.71 6.35 -3.58
C MET A 113 -13.93 7.83 -3.92
N LEU A 114 -14.06 8.69 -2.89
CA LEU A 114 -14.24 10.13 -3.09
C LEU A 114 -13.04 10.75 -3.83
N LEU A 115 -11.82 10.35 -3.49
CA LEU A 115 -10.59 10.78 -4.14
C LEU A 115 -10.61 10.41 -5.64
N PHE A 116 -10.98 9.17 -5.97
CA PHE A 116 -11.00 8.68 -7.35
C PHE A 116 -12.14 9.30 -8.16
N GLU A 117 -13.31 9.49 -7.57
CA GLU A 117 -14.45 10.21 -8.17
C GLU A 117 -14.10 11.67 -8.50
N ALA A 118 -13.32 12.32 -7.64
CA ALA A 118 -12.77 13.66 -7.90
C ALA A 118 -11.68 13.66 -9.00
N GLY A 119 -11.35 12.50 -9.58
CA GLY A 119 -10.29 12.37 -10.57
C GLY A 119 -8.92 12.65 -9.96
N GLN A 120 -8.70 12.27 -8.70
CA GLN A 120 -7.45 12.51 -7.98
C GLN A 120 -6.78 11.21 -7.54
N TRP A 121 -5.49 11.30 -7.23
CA TRP A 121 -4.70 10.23 -6.63
C TRP A 121 -3.59 10.80 -5.74
N ILE A 122 -2.99 9.97 -4.90
CA ILE A 122 -1.90 10.38 -4.01
C ILE A 122 -0.71 9.41 -4.18
N PRO A 123 0.45 9.85 -4.71
CA PRO A 123 1.63 9.00 -4.79
C PRO A 123 2.22 8.78 -3.39
N GLN A 124 2.72 7.58 -3.13
CA GLN A 124 3.37 7.24 -1.85
C GLN A 124 4.57 8.15 -1.57
N GLU A 125 5.30 8.58 -2.61
CA GLU A 125 6.47 9.46 -2.43
C GLU A 125 6.08 10.88 -2.03
N SER A 126 4.79 11.23 -2.05
CA SER A 126 4.35 12.52 -1.52
C SER A 126 4.57 12.65 0.00
N LEU A 127 4.73 11.53 0.71
CA LEU A 127 5.17 11.47 2.11
C LEU A 127 6.69 11.63 2.30
N SER A 128 7.40 12.12 1.27
CA SER A 128 8.85 12.36 1.26
C SER A 128 9.42 12.86 2.60
N LEU A 129 10.71 12.60 2.87
CA LEU A 129 11.41 12.97 4.12
C LEU A 129 11.20 14.43 4.55
N HIS A 130 11.00 15.35 3.60
CA HIS A 130 10.67 16.75 3.88
C HIS A 130 9.31 16.93 4.60
N VAL A 131 8.34 16.05 4.36
CA VAL A 131 7.05 15.99 5.07
C VAL A 131 7.23 15.28 6.42
N LEU A 132 8.00 14.18 6.47
CA LEU A 132 8.34 13.46 7.72
C LEU A 132 9.10 14.33 8.74
N GLN A 133 9.97 15.23 8.29
CA GLN A 133 10.79 16.07 9.15
C GLN A 133 10.05 17.33 9.66
N ASN A 134 8.89 17.65 9.10
CA ASN A 134 8.15 18.88 9.41
C ASN A 134 6.84 18.66 10.18
N GLU A 135 6.40 17.41 10.36
CA GLU A 135 5.26 17.10 11.23
C GLU A 135 5.73 16.31 12.46
N LEU A 136 5.57 16.92 13.63
CA LEU A 136 5.76 16.25 14.91
C LEU A 136 4.71 15.14 15.02
N PHE A 137 5.17 13.90 15.15
CA PHE A 137 4.35 12.81 15.66
C PHE A 137 3.97 13.16 17.10
N VAL A 138 2.79 13.75 17.30
CA VAL A 138 2.16 13.96 18.61
C VAL A 138 1.02 12.98 18.76
#